data_AF-A0A7V5X3I4-F1
#
_entry.id   AF-A0A7V5X3I4-F1
#
_cell.length_a   1.000
_cell.length_b   1.000
_cell.length_c   1.000
_cell.angle_alpha   90.00
_cell.angle_beta   90.00
_cell.angle_gamma   90.00
#
_symmetry.space_group_name_H-M   'P 1'
#
loop_
_entity.id
_entity.type
_entity.pdbx_description
1 polymer ?
#
loop_
_entity_poly.entity_id
_entity_poly.type
_entity_poly.pdbx_seq_one_letter_code
_entity_poly.pdbx_strand_id
1 'polypeptide(L)'
;MVCAEDDPIYEKCISQSDDPAPWCYQLEVKRIGDPDLCENILAYWPKAGGVHGQCYYELAIQNKDCELCKRIKDEQIRKMCELDACK
;
A
#
# COMPACT_ATOMS: atom_id res chain seq x y z
N MET A 1 -5.34 26.79 -2.88
CA MET A 1 -3.91 26.50 -3.05
C MET A 1 -3.68 25.20 -2.31
N VAL A 2 -3.64 24.08 -3.03
CA VAL A 2 -3.53 22.75 -2.42
C VAL A 2 -2.04 22.43 -2.46
N CYS A 3 -1.37 22.68 -1.35
CA CYS A 3 0.04 22.31 -1.18
C CYS A 3 0.12 20.79 -1.09
N ALA A 4 0.74 20.19 -2.10
CA ALA A 4 1.24 18.81 -2.07
C ALA A 4 2.55 18.76 -1.26
N GLU A 5 2.53 19.30 -0.05
CA GLU A 5 3.72 19.47 0.78
C GLU A 5 3.67 18.46 1.92
N ASP A 6 4.62 17.53 1.82
CA ASP A 6 5.09 16.58 2.81
C ASP A 6 4.12 15.45 3.15
N ASP A 7 4.29 14.31 2.48
CA ASP A 7 3.72 13.04 2.94
C ASP A 7 4.35 12.71 4.31
N PRO A 8 3.62 12.94 5.42
CA PRO A 8 4.20 12.82 6.75
C PRO A 8 4.50 11.36 7.09
N ILE A 9 3.86 10.42 6.38
CA ILE A 9 4.09 8.98 6.52
C ILE A 9 5.45 8.65 5.92
N TYR A 10 5.74 9.19 4.74
CA TYR A 10 7.04 9.01 4.09
C TYR A 10 8.16 9.54 4.99
N GLU A 11 8.05 10.77 5.49
CA GLU A 11 9.06 11.35 6.39
C GLU A 11 9.24 10.53 7.67
N LYS A 12 8.13 10.06 8.27
CA LYS A 12 8.15 9.21 9.45
C LYS A 12 8.83 7.86 9.20
N CYS A 13 8.60 7.25 8.02
CA CYS A 13 9.09 5.92 7.71
C CYS A 13 10.49 5.89 7.13
N ILE A 14 10.95 6.98 6.47
CA ILE A 14 12.33 7.08 5.99
C ILE A 14 13.32 7.47 7.10
N SER A 15 12.85 8.16 8.14
CA SER A 15 13.66 8.54 9.29
C SER A 15 13.83 7.43 10.33
N GLN A 16 12.98 6.40 10.31
CA GLN A 16 13.04 5.26 11.22
C GLN A 16 13.88 4.12 10.61
N SER A 17 14.87 3.65 11.37
CA SER A 17 15.94 2.73 10.91
C SER A 17 15.66 1.26 11.18
N ASP A 18 14.58 0.93 11.89
CA ASP A 18 14.35 -0.41 12.45
C ASP A 18 13.65 -1.38 11.48
N ASP A 19 12.86 -0.85 10.54
CA ASP A 19 12.12 -1.61 9.53
C ASP A 19 12.40 -1.11 8.12
N PRO A 20 12.21 -1.92 7.06
CA PRO A 20 12.31 -1.41 5.70
C PRO A 20 11.20 -0.38 5.48
N ALA A 21 11.59 0.86 5.20
CA ALA A 21 10.68 2.01 5.02
C ALA A 21 9.38 1.73 4.21
N PRO A 22 9.37 0.95 3.10
CA PRO A 22 8.12 0.64 2.41
C PRO A 22 7.11 -0.18 3.25
N TRP A 23 7.57 -1.04 4.16
CA TRP A 23 6.69 -1.79 5.08
C TRP A 23 6.09 -0.88 6.15
N CYS A 24 6.89 0.02 6.73
CA CYS A 24 6.38 1.05 7.65
C CYS A 24 5.29 1.88 6.96
N TYR A 25 5.53 2.30 5.71
CA TYR A 25 4.57 3.09 4.95
C TYR A 25 3.27 2.31 4.72
N GLN A 26 3.36 1.06 4.26
CA GLN A 26 2.21 0.18 4.06
C GLN A 26 1.37 -0.01 5.32
N LEU A 27 1.99 -0.13 6.51
CA LEU A 27 1.28 -0.23 7.78
C LEU A 27 0.50 1.04 8.14
N GLU A 28 1.08 2.21 7.92
CA GLU A 28 0.38 3.48 8.16
C GLU A 28 -0.75 3.69 7.16
N VAL A 29 -0.53 3.36 5.88
CA VAL A 29 -1.57 3.38 4.85
C VAL A 29 -2.74 2.49 5.24
N LYS A 30 -2.47 1.27 5.72
CA LYS A 30 -3.48 0.36 6.23
C LYS A 30 -4.27 0.94 7.41
N ARG A 31 -3.58 1.64 8.32
CA ARG A 31 -4.20 2.31 9.48
C ARG A 31 -5.12 3.46 9.06
N ILE A 32 -4.75 4.19 8.00
CA ILE A 32 -5.56 5.26 7.42
C ILE A 32 -6.73 4.65 6.64
N GLY A 33 -6.50 3.53 5.96
CA GLY A 33 -7.48 2.87 5.10
C GLY A 33 -7.58 3.48 3.70
N ASP A 34 -6.58 4.26 3.27
CA ASP A 34 -6.59 4.93 1.97
C ASP A 34 -5.76 4.16 0.92
N PRO A 35 -6.41 3.50 -0.06
CA PRO A 35 -5.72 2.72 -1.08
C PRO A 35 -4.93 3.56 -2.08
N ASP A 36 -5.23 4.85 -2.24
CA ASP A 36 -4.51 5.71 -3.18
C ASP A 36 -3.05 5.95 -2.73
N LEU A 37 -2.80 5.90 -1.41
CA LEU A 37 -1.46 6.00 -0.85
C LEU A 37 -0.57 4.81 -1.22
N CYS A 38 -1.13 3.64 -1.52
CA CYS A 38 -0.31 2.49 -1.93
C CYS A 38 0.49 2.78 -3.21
N GLU A 39 0.00 3.62 -4.13
CA GLU A 39 0.74 4.02 -5.34
C GLU A 39 2.04 4.80 -5.00
N ASN A 40 2.03 5.57 -3.91
CA ASN A 40 3.20 6.33 -3.47
C ASN A 40 4.37 5.42 -3.08
N ILE A 41 4.10 4.16 -2.68
CA ILE A 41 5.15 3.18 -2.37
C ILE A 41 6.06 2.96 -3.58
N LEU A 42 5.52 2.86 -4.80
CA LEU A 42 6.32 2.71 -6.01
C LEU A 42 6.99 4.00 -6.45
N ALA A 43 6.40 5.16 -6.12
CA ALA A 43 7.01 6.45 -6.38
C ALA A 43 8.28 6.66 -5.53
N TYR A 44 8.23 6.30 -4.25
CA TYR A 44 9.35 6.42 -3.31
C TYR A 44 10.33 5.25 -3.39
N TRP A 45 9.81 4.02 -3.53
CA TRP A 45 10.58 2.78 -3.58
C TRP A 45 10.21 1.98 -4.84
N PRO A 46 10.79 2.29 -6.00
CA PRO A 46 10.45 1.63 -7.27
C PRO A 46 10.79 0.13 -7.30
N LYS A 47 11.66 -0.35 -6.40
CA LYS A 47 11.99 -1.77 -6.24
C LYS A 47 11.05 -2.51 -5.28
N ALA A 48 10.13 -1.82 -4.61
CA ALA A 48 9.22 -2.38 -3.61
C ALA A 48 7.89 -2.87 -4.23
N GLY A 49 7.93 -3.44 -5.44
CA GLY A 49 6.73 -3.95 -6.12
C GLY A 49 5.96 -4.99 -5.32
N GLY A 50 6.66 -5.83 -4.54
CA GLY A 50 6.02 -6.77 -3.62
C GLY A 50 5.23 -6.08 -2.50
N VAL A 51 5.82 -5.06 -1.87
CA VAL A 51 5.17 -4.30 -0.78
C VAL A 51 3.98 -3.49 -1.29
N HIS A 52 4.10 -2.92 -2.49
CA HIS A 52 2.99 -2.25 -3.16
C HIS A 52 1.79 -3.20 -3.39
N GLY A 53 2.04 -4.41 -3.90
CA GLY A 53 0.98 -5.41 -4.05
C GLY A 53 0.37 -5.83 -2.72
N GLN A 54 1.20 -6.00 -1.69
CA GLN A 54 0.78 -6.34 -0.33
C GLN A 54 -0.09 -5.23 0.31
N CYS A 55 0.22 -3.96 0.06
CA CYS A 55 -0.55 -2.82 0.56
C CYS A 55 -2.02 -2.90 0.13
N TYR A 56 -2.25 -3.12 -1.16
CA TYR A 56 -3.59 -3.32 -1.70
C TYR A 56 -4.26 -4.60 -1.20
N TYR A 57 -3.51 -5.70 -1.10
CA TYR A 57 -4.04 -6.97 -0.59
C TYR A 57 -4.59 -6.83 0.83
N GLU A 58 -3.84 -6.20 1.72
CA GLU A 58 -4.26 -6.02 3.11
C GLU A 58 -5.46 -5.06 3.25
N LEU A 59 -5.47 -3.97 2.48
CA LEU A 59 -6.62 -3.07 2.45
C LEU A 59 -7.87 -3.75 1.89
N ALA A 60 -7.74 -4.53 0.82
CA ALA A 60 -8.84 -5.27 0.22
C ALA A 60 -9.47 -6.23 1.23
N ILE A 61 -8.65 -6.98 1.99
CA ILE A 61 -9.16 -7.90 3.03
C ILE A 61 -9.79 -7.14 4.18
N GLN A 62 -9.15 -6.06 4.65
CA GLN A 62 -9.63 -5.26 5.77
C GLN A 62 -10.96 -4.58 5.46
N ASN A 63 -11.10 -4.02 4.26
CA ASN A 63 -12.29 -3.33 3.81
C ASN A 63 -13.32 -4.27 3.14
N LYS A 64 -12.95 -5.56 2.93
CA LYS A 64 -13.69 -6.51 2.10
C LYS A 64 -14.05 -5.95 0.72
N ASP A 65 -13.10 -5.20 0.15
CA ASP A 65 -13.27 -4.51 -1.12
C ASP A 65 -12.47 -5.21 -2.22
N CYS A 66 -13.20 -5.96 -3.04
CA CYS A 66 -12.71 -6.65 -4.22
C CYS A 66 -12.14 -5.73 -5.29
N GLU A 67 -12.62 -4.49 -5.38
CA GLU A 67 -12.18 -3.57 -6.43
C GLU A 67 -10.73 -3.14 -6.21
N LEU A 68 -10.25 -3.14 -4.96
CA LEU A 68 -8.85 -2.85 -4.63
C LEU A 68 -7.90 -3.89 -5.19
N CYS A 69 -8.31 -5.16 -5.24
CA CYS A 69 -7.50 -6.21 -5.84
C CYS A 69 -7.22 -5.95 -7.33
N LYS A 70 -8.13 -5.30 -8.06
CA LYS A 70 -7.94 -4.99 -9.49
C LYS A 70 -6.83 -3.98 -9.75
N ARG A 71 -6.45 -3.17 -8.74
CA ARG A 71 -5.34 -2.21 -8.82
C ARG A 71 -3.98 -2.89 -8.74
N ILE A 72 -3.93 -4.14 -8.26
CA ILE A 72 -2.70 -4.92 -8.19
C ILE A 72 -2.26 -5.31 -9.60
N LYS A 73 -1.06 -4.86 -9.98
CA LYS A 73 -0.47 -5.12 -11.31
C LYS A 73 -0.03 -6.57 -11.49
N ASP A 74 0.39 -7.22 -10.40
CA ASP A 74 0.78 -8.62 -10.40
C ASP A 74 -0.45 -9.53 -10.42
N GLU A 75 -0.59 -10.33 -11.47
CA GLU A 75 -1.75 -11.21 -11.64
C GLU A 75 -1.85 -12.29 -10.55
N GLN A 76 -0.73 -12.81 -10.06
CA GLN A 76 -0.75 -13.84 -9.02
C GLN A 76 -1.24 -13.25 -7.70
N ILE A 77 -0.70 -12.09 -7.31
CA ILE A 77 -1.12 -11.40 -6.09
C ILE A 77 -2.57 -10.94 -6.21
N ARG A 78 -3.00 -10.43 -7.38
CA ARG A 78 -4.40 -10.06 -7.63
C ARG A 78 -5.35 -11.23 -7.43
N LYS A 79 -5.06 -12.40 -8.02
CA LYS A 79 -5.91 -13.58 -7.87
C LYS A 79 -6.02 -14.03 -6.41
N MET A 80 -4.90 -14.01 -5.67
CA MET A 80 -4.93 -14.31 -4.23
C MET A 80 -5.77 -13.28 -3.47
N CYS A 81 -5.60 -11.99 -3.77
CA CYS A 81 -6.39 -10.91 -3.19
C CYS A 81 -7.88 -11.11 -3.40
N GLU A 82 -8.31 -11.36 -4.64
CA GLU A 82 -9.73 -11.58 -4.95
C GLU A 82 -10.29 -12.79 -4.19
N LEU A 83 -9.52 -13.89 -4.09
CA LEU A 83 -9.95 -15.07 -3.36
C LEU A 83 -10.10 -14.86 -1.85
N ASP A 84 -9.37 -13.92 -1.26
CA ASP A 84 -9.41 -13.67 0.19
C ASP A 84 -10.31 -12.49 0.57
N ALA A 85 -10.32 -11.41 -0.23
CA ALA A 85 -11.15 -10.22 0.00
C ALA A 85 -12.61 -10.41 -0.46
N CYS A 86 -12.88 -11.25 -1.47
CA CYS A 86 -14.22 -11.44 -2.05
C CYS A 86 -14.97 -12.68 -1.55
N LYS A 87 -14.62 -13.18 -0.36
CA LYS A 87 -15.28 -14.33 0.28
C LYS A 87 -16.53 -13.97 1.06
#